data_AF-A0A2P1L4H1-F1
#
_entry.id   AF-A0A2P1L4H1-F1
#
_cell.length_a   1.000
_cell.length_b   1.000
_cell.length_c   1.000
_cell.angle_alpha   90.00
_cell.angle_beta   90.00
_cell.angle_gamma   90.00
#
_symmetry.space_group_name_H-M   'P 1'
#
loop_
_entity.id
_entity.type
_entity.pdbx_description
1 polymer ?
#
loop_
_entity_poly.entity_id
_entity_poly.type
_entity_poly.pdbx_seq_one_letter_code
_entity_poly.pdbx_strand_id
1 'polypeptide(L)' 'LVNVYCDIAIEDMPITPYVGVGVGAAYISNPSKVDAVKDQRGFGFAYQAKAGVSYDVTPEIKPYAGARYFGSYGA' A
#
# COMPACT_ATOMS: atom_id res chain seq x y z
N LEU A 1 -4.91 2.48 -5.69
CA LEU A 1 -3.63 2.82 -5.04
C LEU A 1 -2.52 2.51 -6.02
N VAL A 2 -1.63 3.46 -6.28
CA VAL A 2 -0.41 3.25 -7.06
C VAL A 2 0.77 3.29 -6.10
N ASN A 3 1.66 2.31 -6.21
CA ASN A 3 2.79 2.12 -5.32
C ASN A 3 4.08 2.08 -6.11
N VAL A 4 5.13 2.66 -5.54
CA VAL A 4 6.51 2.52 -6.02
C VAL A 4 7.31 1.86 -4.92
N TYR A 5 8.10 0.86 -5.29
CA TYR A 5 9.00 0.14 -4.40
C TYR A 5 10.43 0.29 -4.91
N CYS A 6 11.36 0.47 -3.97
CA CYS A 6 12.78 0.47 -4.22
C CYS A 6 13.41 -0.65 -3.40
N ASP A 7 14.00 -1.60 -4.11
CA ASP A 7 14.82 -2.65 -3.51
C ASP A 7 16.21 -2.07 -3.21
N ILE A 8 16.75 -2.43 -2.06
CA ILE A 8 18.08 -2.06 -1.62
C ILE A 8 18.95 -3.29 -1.86
N ALA A 9 19.72 -3.26 -2.95
CA ALA A 9 20.67 -4.32 -3.23
C ALA A 9 21.80 -4.28 -2.19
N ILE A 10 22.03 -5.40 -1.52
CA ILE A 10 23.20 -5.59 -0.67
C ILE A 10 23.95 -6.80 -1.21
N GLU A 11 25.22 -6.61 -1.57
CA GLU A 11 26.06 -7.69 -2.09
C GLU A 11 26.19 -8.81 -1.05
N ASP A 12 26.24 -10.05 -1.55
CA ASP A 12 26.48 -11.27 -0.78
C ASP A 12 25.47 -11.61 0.33
N MET A 13 24.27 -11.02 0.31
CA MET A 13 23.19 -11.39 1.21
C MET A 13 21.98 -12.00 0.49
N PRO A 14 21.42 -13.12 0.99
CA PRO A 14 20.18 -13.69 0.45
C PRO A 14 18.93 -12.87 0.84
N ILE A 15 19.10 -11.73 1.52
CA ILE A 15 18.03 -10.85 1.96
C ILE A 15 18.13 -9.54 1.18
N THR A 16 17.02 -9.15 0.53
CA THR A 16 16.85 -7.88 -0.17
C THR A 16 15.88 -6.99 0.61
N PRO A 17 16.37 -5.97 1.36
CA PRO A 17 15.50 -4.97 1.96
C PRO A 17 14.79 -4.14 0.89
N TYR A 18 13.59 -3.64 1.20
CA TYR A 18 12.88 -2.72 0.31
C TYR A 18 12.12 -1.65 1.10
N VAL A 19 11.96 -0.50 0.48
CA VAL A 19 11.08 0.57 0.93
C VAL A 19 10.09 0.91 -0.17
N GLY A 20 8.93 1.43 0.20
CA GLY A 20 7.94 1.84 -0.78
C GLY A 20 7.02 2.92 -0.27
N VAL A 21 6.52 3.70 -1.21
CA VAL A 21 5.51 4.73 -0.96
C VAL A 21 4.37 4.55 -1.95
N GLY A 22 3.19 5.00 -1.58
CA GLY A 22 2.05 4.91 -2.46
C GLY A 22 0.98 5.93 -2.13
N VAL A 23 0.17 6.22 -3.15
CA VAL A 23 -0.94 7.17 -3.08
C VAL A 23 -2.15 6.60 -3.80
N GLY A 24 -3.34 7.04 -3.42
CA GLY A 24 -4.54 6.71 -4.14
C GLY A 24 -5.69 7.63 -3.81
N ALA A 25 -6.69 7.56 -4.67
CA ALA A 25 -7.97 8.18 -4.46
C ALA A 25 -9.06 7.13 -4.67
N ALA A 26 -10.16 7.28 -3.96
CA ALA A 26 -11.38 6.51 -4.13
C ALA A 26 -12.56 7.47 -4.14
N TYR A 27 -13.54 7.21 -5.01
CA TYR A 27 -14.83 7.88 -4.94
C TYR A 27 -15.80 6.95 -4.23
N ILE A 28 -16.20 7.30 -3.01
CA ILE A 28 -17.14 6.51 -2.24
C ILE A 28 -18.53 7.03 -2.60
N SER A 29 -19.37 6.15 -3.12
CA SER A 29 -20.79 6.45 -3.35
C SER A 29 -21.63 5.33 -2.77
N ASN A 30 -22.23 5.55 -1.60
CA ASN A 30 -23.14 4.58 -1.02
C ASN A 30 -24.56 4.75 -1.62
N PRO A 31 -25.14 3.73 -2.29
CA PRO A 31 -26.46 3.83 -2.91
C PRO A 31 -27.62 3.56 -1.94
N SER A 32 -27.37 3.45 -0.63
CA SER A 32 -28.42 3.17 0.37
C SER A 32 -29.48 4.28 0.41
N LYS A 33 -30.75 3.89 0.38
CA LYS A 33 -31.95 4.77 0.35
C LYS A 33 -32.24 5.54 1.64
N VAL A 34 -31.34 5.53 2.63
CA VAL A 34 -31.56 6.17 3.91
C VAL A 34 -31.19 7.65 3.76
N ASP A 35 -32.11 8.57 4.05
CA ASP A 35 -31.88 10.02 3.86
C ASP A 35 -30.65 10.56 4.61
N ALA A 36 -30.24 9.90 5.71
CA ALA A 36 -29.00 10.20 6.44
C ALA A 36 -27.69 9.84 5.71
N VAL A 37 -27.76 9.19 4.55
CA VAL A 37 -26.62 8.61 3.82
C VAL A 37 -26.36 9.34 2.49
N LYS A 38 -27.22 10.29 2.10
CA LYS A 38 -27.03 11.13 0.89
C LYS A 38 -25.70 11.90 0.90
N ASP A 39 -25.23 12.29 2.07
CA ASP A 39 -23.98 13.05 2.25
C ASP A 39 -22.71 12.16 2.37
N GLN A 40 -22.83 10.83 2.28
CA GLN A 40 -21.66 9.92 2.27
C GLN A 40 -21.00 9.79 0.88
N ARG A 41 -21.28 10.72 -0.04
CA ARG A 41 -20.62 10.78 -1.36
C ARG A 41 -19.41 11.68 -1.27
N GLY A 42 -18.23 11.11 -1.44
CA GLY A 42 -16.99 11.85 -1.23
C GLY A 42 -15.79 11.22 -1.90
N PHE A 43 -14.79 12.07 -2.17
CA PHE A 43 -13.47 11.62 -2.57
C PHE A 43 -12.64 11.36 -1.30
N GLY A 44 -12.22 10.12 -1.14
CA GLY A 44 -11.20 9.73 -0.16
C GLY A 44 -9.83 9.69 -0.82
N PHE A 45 -8.82 10.17 -0.10
CA PHE A 45 -7.42 10.05 -0.46
C PHE A 45 -6.73 9.13 0.53
N ALA A 46 -5.73 8.40 0.04
CA ALA A 46 -4.93 7.52 0.87
C ALA A 46 -3.45 7.64 0.50
N TYR A 47 -2.61 7.52 1.52
CA TYR A 47 -1.17 7.47 1.40
C TYR A 47 -0.63 6.29 2.21
N GLN A 48 0.50 5.76 1.78
CA GLN A 48 1.14 4.64 2.45
C GLN A 48 2.66 4.76 2.40
N ALA A 49 3.28 4.25 3.45
CA ALA A 49 4.70 3.96 3.49
C ALA A 49 4.86 2.48 3.86
N LYS A 50 5.81 1.80 3.22
CA LYS A 50 6.11 0.38 3.44
C LYS A 50 7.61 0.21 3.60
N ALA A 51 8.00 -0.67 4.50
CA ALA A 51 9.37 -1.13 4.63
C ALA A 51 9.35 -2.64 4.91
N GLY A 52 10.30 -3.37 4.36
CA GLY A 52 10.36 -4.81 4.54
C GLY A 52 11.63 -5.43 3.98
N VAL A 53 11.63 -6.75 3.98
CA VAL A 53 12.72 -7.59 3.48
C VAL A 53 12.12 -8.73 2.64
N SER A 54 12.81 -9.08 1.58
CA SER A 54 12.55 -10.26 0.74
C SER A 54 13.72 -11.23 0.90
N TYR A 55 13.46 -12.53 0.96
CA TYR A 55 14.49 -13.56 1.03
C TYR A 55 14.52 -14.35 -0.28
N ASP A 56 15.69 -14.53 -0.85
CA ASP A 56 15.88 -15.19 -2.14
C ASP A 56 16.02 -16.69 -1.93
N VAL A 57 14.89 -17.43 -1.93
CA VAL A 57 14.88 -18.90 -1.79
C VAL A 57 15.32 -19.57 -3.08
N THR A 58 14.75 -19.14 -4.21
CA THR A 58 15.19 -19.49 -5.57
C THR A 58 15.14 -18.22 -6.44
N PRO A 59 15.79 -18.19 -7.63
CA PRO A 59 15.71 -17.05 -8.53
C PRO A 59 14.28 -16.59 -8.88
N GLU A 60 13.31 -17.52 -8.81
CA GLU A 60 11.91 -17.29 -9.14
C GLU A 60 11.00 -17.04 -7.92
N ILE A 61 11.38 -17.53 -6.72
CA ILE A 61 10.54 -17.48 -5.53
C ILE A 61 11.23 -16.69 -4.41
N LYS A 62 10.61 -15.55 -4.07
CA LYS A 62 11.08 -14.62 -3.05
C LYS A 62 10.00 -14.38 -1.99
N PRO A 63 9.93 -15.15 -0.89
CA PRO A 63 9.12 -14.78 0.26
C PRO A 63 9.50 -13.40 0.79
N TYR A 64 8.52 -12.63 1.26
CA TYR A 64 8.73 -11.29 1.79
C TYR A 64 7.98 -11.07 3.10
N ALA A 65 8.59 -10.28 3.97
CA ALA A 65 7.99 -9.78 5.20
C ALA A 65 8.15 -8.27 5.26
N GLY A 66 7.19 -7.55 5.84
CA GLY A 66 7.29 -6.11 5.94
C GLY A 66 6.12 -5.49 6.68
N ALA A 67 6.33 -4.24 7.10
CA ALA A 67 5.31 -3.41 7.72
C ALA A 67 4.85 -2.34 6.73
N ARG A 68 3.58 -1.97 6.84
CA ARG A 68 2.99 -0.87 6.09
C ARG A 68 2.27 0.07 7.05
N TYR A 69 2.62 1.34 6.98
CA TYR A 69 1.81 2.42 7.50
C TYR A 69 0.81 2.88 6.43
N PHE A 70 -0.44 3.07 6.82
CA PHE A 70 -1.51 3.51 5.94
C PHE A 70 -2.29 4.65 6.60
N GLY A 71 -2.41 5.77 5.89
CA GLY A 71 -3.24 6.90 6.29
C GLY A 71 -4.24 7.24 5.20
N SER A 72 -5.42 7.70 5.61
CA SER A 72 -6.48 8.14 4.70
C SER A 72 -7.14 9.41 5.20
N TYR A 73 -7.65 10.20 4.26
CA TYR A 73 -8.38 11.43 4.51
C TYR A 73 -9.63 11.49 3.62
N GLY A 74 -10.77 11.87 4.18
CA GLY A 74 -12.04 11.92 3.44
C GLY A 74 -12.62 10.55 3.07
N ALA A 75 -12.13 9.48 3.74
CA ALA A 75 -12.67 8.12 3.67
C ALA A 75 -13.57 7.85 4.88
#